data_AF-A0A119XUX5-F1
#
_entry.id   AF-A0A119XUX5-F1
#
_cell.length_a   1.000
_cell.length_b   1.000
_cell.length_c   1.000
_cell.angle_alpha   90.00
_cell.angle_beta   90.00
_cell.angle_gamma   90.00
#
_symmetry.space_group_name_H-M   'P 1'
#
loop_
_entity.id
_entity.type
_entity.pdbx_description
1 polymer ?
#
loop_
_entity_poly.entity_id
_entity_poly.type
_entity_poly.pdbx_seq_one_letter_code
_entity_poly.pdbx_strand_id
1 'polypeptide(L)' 'MSDLEQLMMIRGAVAMLPPEEAAKVEAALAELRAVLANHGEHGMLALALAGAELTAKGA' A
#
# COMPACT_ATOMS: atom_id res chain seq x y z
N MET A 1 13.72 -1.44 -13.29
CA MET A 1 13.49 -1.80 -11.88
C MET A 1 12.47 -2.91 -11.88
N SER A 2 12.79 -4.03 -11.24
CA SER A 2 11.87 -5.15 -11.06
C SER A 2 10.88 -4.87 -9.93
N ASP A 3 9.76 -5.58 -9.93
CA ASP A 3 8.75 -5.48 -8.86
C ASP A 3 9.34 -5.80 -7.48
N LEU A 4 10.29 -6.73 -7.43
CA LEU A 4 10.99 -7.09 -6.19
C LEU A 4 11.88 -5.95 -5.69
N GLU A 5 12.64 -5.31 -6.58
CA GLU A 5 13.45 -4.14 -6.23
C GLU A 5 12.57 -2.99 -5.72
N GLN A 6 11.45 -2.74 -6.39
CA GLN A 6 10.49 -1.72 -5.98
C GLN A 6 9.90 -2.00 -4.59
N LEU A 7 9.49 -3.25 -4.33
CA LEU A 7 8.99 -3.67 -3.03
C LEU A 7 10.04 -3.45 -1.93
N MET A 8 11.29 -3.84 -2.17
CA MET A 8 12.37 -3.70 -1.19
C MET A 8 12.67 -2.23 -0.89
N MET A 9 12.61 -1.35 -1.90
CA MET A 9 12.76 0.09 -1.66
C MET A 9 11.64 0.68 -0.81
N ILE A 10 10.38 0.30 -1.06
CA ILE A 10 9.25 0.77 -0.25
C ILE A 10 9.38 0.28 1.19
N ARG A 11 9.73 -1.01 1.39
CA ARG A 11 9.97 -1.56 2.73
C ARG A 11 11.13 -0.87 3.44
N GLY A 12 12.20 -0.56 2.71
CA GLY A 12 13.32 0.23 3.22
C GLY A 12 12.87 1.62 3.68
N ALA A 13 12.06 2.32 2.88
CA ALA A 13 11.52 3.63 3.25
C ALA A 13 10.66 3.57 4.53
N VAL A 14 9.80 2.56 4.67
CA VAL A 14 9.00 2.36 5.89
C VAL A 14 9.89 2.08 7.10
N ALA A 15 10.92 1.25 6.95
CA ALA A 15 11.85 0.92 8.04
C ALA A 15 12.69 2.12 8.52
N MET A 16 12.83 3.15 7.68
CA MET A 16 13.53 4.39 8.03
C MET A 16 12.64 5.42 8.75
N LEU A 17 11.33 5.17 8.86
CA LEU A 17 10.42 6.02 9.63
C LEU A 17 10.64 5.86 11.14
N PRO A 18 10.29 6.87 11.97
CA PRO A 18 10.19 6.69 13.41
C PRO A 18 9.29 5.49 13.75
N PRO A 19 9.57 4.74 14.84
CA PRO A 19 8.83 3.51 15.16
C PRO A 19 7.30 3.69 15.22
N GLU A 20 6.83 4.81 15.75
CA GLU A 20 5.40 5.12 15.82
C GLU A 20 4.76 5.37 14.45
N GLU A 21 5.50 5.96 13.51
CA GLU A 21 5.03 6.20 12.14
C GLU A 21 5.06 4.91 11.32
N ALA A 22 6.12 4.12 11.44
CA ALA A 22 6.20 2.79 10.83
C ALA A 22 5.04 1.89 11.28
N ALA A 23 4.70 1.91 12.59
CA ALA A 23 3.57 1.18 13.14
C ALA A 23 2.23 1.61 12.52
N LYS A 24 2.03 2.91 12.25
CA LYS A 24 0.82 3.41 11.57
C LYS A 24 0.72 2.90 10.13
N VAL A 25 1.84 2.87 9.40
CA VAL A 25 1.87 2.32 8.03
C VAL A 25 1.54 0.84 8.02
N GLU A 26 2.14 0.06 8.92
CA GLU A 26 1.88 -1.38 9.02
C GLU A 26 0.43 -1.69 9.43
N ALA A 27 -0.16 -0.89 10.33
CA ALA A 27 -1.58 -1.01 10.69
C ALA A 27 -2.49 -0.75 9.48
N ALA A 28 -2.27 0.35 8.75
CA ALA A 28 -3.03 0.66 7.54
C ALA A 28 -2.87 -0.43 6.47
N LEU A 29 -1.65 -0.98 6.30
CA LEU A 29 -1.38 -2.07 5.35
C LEU A 29 -2.12 -3.36 5.75
N ALA A 30 -2.23 -3.66 7.05
CA ALA A 30 -2.98 -4.81 7.54
C ALA A 30 -4.48 -4.66 7.24
N GLU A 31 -5.05 -3.48 7.45
CA GLU A 31 -6.46 -3.19 7.12
C GLU A 31 -6.73 -3.32 5.62
N LEU A 32 -5.85 -2.76 4.78
CA LEU A 32 -5.97 -2.89 3.32
C LEU A 32 -5.94 -4.36 2.88
N ARG A 33 -5.04 -5.17 3.43
CA ARG A 33 -4.99 -6.61 3.12
C ARG A 33 -6.27 -7.34 3.51
N ALA A 34 -6.88 -6.99 4.64
CA ALA A 34 -8.15 -7.56 5.05
C ALA A 34 -9.28 -7.23 4.06
N VAL A 35 -9.35 -5.97 3.59
CA VAL A 35 -10.32 -5.57 2.55
C VAL A 35 -10.12 -6.38 1.27
N LEU A 36 -8.88 -6.50 0.79
CA LEU A 36 -8.58 -7.26 -0.42
C LEU A 36 -8.96 -8.73 -0.28
N ALA A 37 -8.66 -9.34 0.87
CA ALA A 37 -9.00 -10.73 1.14
C ALA A 37 -10.53 -10.97 1.19
N ASN A 38 -11.30 -10.03 1.77
CA ASN A 38 -12.75 -10.15 1.89
C ASN A 38 -13.50 -9.97 0.56
N HIS A 39 -12.89 -9.30 -0.42
CA HIS A 39 -13.55 -8.96 -1.68
C HIS A 39 -12.96 -9.65 -2.92
N GLY A 40 -11.84 -10.36 -2.80
CA GLY A 40 -11.22 -11.09 -3.90
C GLY A 40 -10.83 -10.17 -5.06
N GLU A 41 -11.17 -10.56 -6.30
CA GLU A 41 -10.86 -9.79 -7.52
C GLU A 41 -11.47 -8.38 -7.49
N HIS A 42 -12.67 -8.21 -6.94
CA HIS A 42 -13.28 -6.89 -6.78
C HIS A 42 -12.47 -5.97 -5.86
N GLY A 43 -11.81 -6.53 -4.84
CA GLY A 43 -10.91 -5.78 -3.97
C GLY A 43 -9.69 -5.24 -4.74
N MET A 44 -9.12 -6.07 -5.62
CA MET A 44 -7.98 -5.66 -6.45
C MET A 44 -8.36 -4.55 -7.44
N LEU A 45 -9.54 -4.64 -8.06
CA LEU A 45 -10.05 -3.58 -8.94
C LEU A 45 -10.34 -2.29 -8.17
N ALA A 46 -10.89 -2.38 -6.96
CA ALA A 46 -11.13 -1.22 -6.09
C ALA A 46 -9.81 -0.52 -5.71
N LEU A 47 -8.76 -1.28 -5.37
CA LEU A 47 -7.44 -0.73 -5.09
C LEU A 47 -6.85 -0.02 -6.32
N ALA A 48 -6.95 -0.64 -7.49
CA ALA A 48 -6.48 -0.05 -8.75
C ALA A 48 -7.22 1.27 -9.07
N LEU A 49 -8.54 1.31 -8.89
CA LEU A 49 -9.35 2.50 -9.08
C LEU A 49 -8.94 3.61 -8.11
N ALA A 50 -8.84 3.32 -6.81
CA ALA A 50 -8.43 4.29 -5.81
C ALA A 50 -7.02 4.87 -6.09
N GLY A 51 -6.07 4.04 -6.50
CA GLY A 51 -4.73 4.50 -6.89
C GLY A 51 -4.74 5.41 -8.12
N ALA A 52 -5.57 5.08 -9.13
CA ALA A 52 -5.75 5.92 -10.30
C ALA A 52 -6.39 7.28 -9.94
N GLU A 53 -7.37 7.29 -9.04
CA GLU A 53 -7.99 8.53 -8.54
C GLU A 53 -6.99 9.43 -7.80
N LEU A 54 -6.13 8.87 -6.95
CA LEU A 54 -5.09 9.63 -6.26
C LEU A 54 -4.08 10.23 -7.24
N THR A 55 -3.67 9.45 -8.24
CA THR A 55 -2.76 9.93 -9.30
C THR A 55 -3.41 11.06 -10.11
N ALA A 56 -4.69 10.92 -10.45
CA ALA A 56 -5.43 11.92 -11.22
C ALA A 56 -5.71 13.20 -10.42
N LYS A 57 -5.86 13.11 -9.10
CA LYS A 57 -6.03 14.27 -8.21
C LYS A 57 -4.74 15.07 -8.01
N GLY A 58 -3.59 14.52 -8.43
CA GLY A 58 -2.29 15.13 -8.26
C GLY A 58 -1.79 14.95 -6.82
N ALA A 59 -0.60 14.36 -6.70
CA ALA A 59 0.16 14.35 -5.45
C ALA A 59 0.42 15.77 -4.93
#